data_AF-A0A2W5YPB1-F1
#
_entry.id   AF-A0A2W5YPB1-F1
#
_cell.length_a   1.000
_cell.length_b   1.000
_cell.length_c   1.000
_cell.angle_alpha   90.00
_cell.angle_beta   90.00
_cell.angle_gamma   90.00
#
_symmetry.space_group_name_H-M   'P 1'
#
loop_
_entity.id
_entity.type
_entity.pdbx_description
1 polymer ?
#
loop_
_entity_poly.entity_id
_entity_poly.type
_entity_poly.pdbx_seq_one_letter_code
_entity_poly.pdbx_strand_id
1 'polypeptide(L)'
;MSAVRTRSRNFRGREFSEFLIERDLAAVSAKQKGVMFTRRCFNAAIVAGATAMALAVCAPSTRASLFGGDAVEATSDHDPALTAGLLRLSPSVNPDETRRVAFTAYTTGRQLAAEWRMVWPPTMQSFLIHVGARKAGHCYQYANELLLRLDALKLRTLELHWAECAPGNFDEHNVIVVTARGQPFEQGILLDNWRNCGRLVWGPVKGDPPYRWEENKAELYNRLQHPQHYSRIIPRPEPEPHPTPAKKLPHGPRPQQ
;
A
#
# COMPACT_ATOMS: atom_id res chain seq x y z
N MET A 1 22.97 72.91 6.97
CA MET A 1 22.37 73.29 8.28
C MET A 1 21.41 72.18 8.66
N SER A 2 21.85 71.25 9.50
CA SER A 2 21.46 71.12 10.93
C SER A 2 20.00 70.70 11.14
N ALA A 3 19.61 69.82 12.05
CA ALA A 3 20.25 68.84 12.94
C ALA A 3 19.07 68.21 13.76
N VAL A 4 19.11 66.88 14.02
CA VAL A 4 18.87 66.21 15.33
C VAL A 4 17.47 66.42 16.00
N ARG A 5 16.67 65.40 16.41
CA ARG A 5 16.94 64.42 17.48
C ARG A 5 15.87 63.29 17.59
N THR A 6 16.39 62.07 17.78
CA THR A 6 15.91 60.79 18.35
C THR A 6 14.55 60.61 19.07
N ARG A 7 13.99 59.39 18.95
CA ARG A 7 13.84 58.44 20.08
C ARG A 7 13.80 56.97 19.63
N SER A 8 14.64 56.14 20.25
CA SER A 8 14.82 54.70 20.04
C SER A 8 14.21 53.91 21.22
N ARG A 9 13.64 52.72 20.94
CA ARG A 9 13.38 51.64 21.91
C ARG A 9 13.79 50.29 21.31
N ASN A 10 14.98 49.82 21.71
CA ASN A 10 15.30 48.50 22.30
C ASN A 10 14.15 47.45 22.39
N PHE A 11 14.34 46.12 22.27
CA PHE A 11 15.50 45.26 22.47
C PHE A 11 15.30 43.83 21.89
N ARG A 12 16.43 43.16 21.62
CA ARG A 12 16.72 41.75 21.25
C ARG A 12 15.97 40.71 22.12
N GLY A 13 15.57 39.51 21.66
CA GLY A 13 16.31 38.48 20.91
C GLY A 13 17.03 37.53 21.88
N ARG A 14 16.65 36.24 21.93
CA ARG A 14 17.37 35.05 22.48
C ARG A 14 16.44 33.82 22.36
N GLU A 15 16.70 32.81 21.53
CA GLU A 15 17.71 31.73 21.60
C GLU A 15 17.47 30.70 22.72
N PHE A 16 17.36 29.44 22.28
CA PHE A 16 17.19 28.19 23.01
C PHE A 16 18.48 27.75 23.72
N SER A 17 18.36 27.08 24.87
CA SER A 17 19.34 26.07 25.32
C SER A 17 18.70 25.10 26.33
N GLU A 18 18.93 23.81 26.09
CA GLU A 18 18.83 22.70 27.05
C GLU A 18 19.74 22.96 28.28
N PHE A 19 19.41 22.35 29.44
CA PHE A 19 20.26 21.44 30.23
C PHE A 19 19.79 21.32 31.71
N LEU A 20 19.72 20.06 32.18
CA LEU A 20 19.84 19.56 33.57
C LEU A 20 19.00 20.14 34.72
N ILE A 21 18.15 19.29 35.30
CA ILE A 21 17.86 19.31 36.74
C ILE A 21 18.16 17.92 37.30
N GLU A 22 19.22 17.85 38.09
CA GLU A 22 19.60 16.75 38.97
C GLU A 22 19.61 17.29 40.41
N ARG A 23 19.26 16.41 41.36
CA ARG A 23 19.44 16.48 42.83
C ARG A 23 18.36 17.22 43.64
N ASP A 24 17.63 16.43 44.43
CA ASP A 24 17.90 16.43 45.88
C ASP A 24 17.47 15.11 46.55
N LEU A 25 18.44 14.54 47.27
CA LEU A 25 18.39 13.37 48.15
C LEU A 25 18.51 13.88 49.59
N ALA A 26 17.64 13.45 50.52
CA ALA A 26 18.01 13.06 51.89
C ALA A 26 16.79 12.75 52.80
N ALA A 27 16.83 11.56 53.42
CA ALA A 27 16.37 11.14 54.77
C ALA A 27 15.76 9.70 54.68
N VAL A 28 16.41 8.56 55.01
CA VAL A 28 17.13 8.07 56.22
C VAL A 28 16.22 8.11 57.47
N SER A 29 15.99 7.08 58.31
CA SER A 29 16.25 5.62 58.39
C SER A 29 15.56 5.07 59.66
N ALA A 30 15.47 3.73 59.75
CA ALA A 30 15.36 2.87 60.95
C ALA A 30 13.97 2.52 61.53
N LYS A 31 13.63 1.21 61.57
CA LYS A 31 13.98 0.33 62.72
C LYS A 31 13.57 -1.14 62.47
N GLN A 32 14.53 -2.04 62.61
CA GLN A 32 14.36 -3.50 62.72
C GLN A 32 14.05 -3.91 64.17
N LYS A 33 13.20 -4.92 64.37
CA LYS A 33 13.19 -5.81 65.55
C LYS A 33 12.89 -7.24 65.11
N GLY A 34 13.81 -8.16 65.39
CA GLY A 34 13.61 -9.58 65.18
C GLY A 34 12.92 -10.26 66.37
N VAL A 35 12.37 -11.44 66.13
CA VAL A 35 12.18 -12.51 67.12
C VAL A 35 12.36 -13.84 66.40
N MET A 36 13.25 -14.66 66.95
CA MET A 36 13.50 -16.05 66.59
C MET A 36 12.95 -16.88 67.75
N PHE A 37 12.01 -17.82 67.53
CA PHE A 37 11.88 -19.02 68.38
C PHE A 37 10.97 -20.11 67.76
N THR A 38 11.61 -21.24 67.47
CA THR A 38 11.21 -22.64 67.77
C THR A 38 10.10 -23.41 67.05
N ARG A 39 10.57 -24.55 66.48
CA ARG A 39 10.09 -25.95 66.58
C ARG A 39 8.59 -26.23 66.45
N ARG A 40 8.23 -27.08 65.48
CA ARG A 40 7.87 -28.50 65.71
C ARG A 40 7.61 -29.26 64.40
N CYS A 41 8.05 -30.52 64.41
CA CYS A 41 7.87 -31.55 63.41
C CYS A 41 6.40 -31.90 63.20
N PHE A 42 5.99 -32.25 61.98
CA PHE A 42 4.93 -33.25 61.73
C PHE A 42 5.06 -33.85 60.31
N ASN A 43 5.37 -35.16 60.30
CA ASN A 43 5.03 -36.28 59.42
C ASN A 43 4.79 -36.14 57.91
N ALA A 44 5.40 -37.13 57.24
CA ALA A 44 5.20 -37.60 55.88
C ALA A 44 3.75 -37.99 55.53
N ALA A 45 3.38 -37.84 54.25
CA ALA A 45 2.70 -38.88 53.48
C ALA A 45 2.70 -38.54 51.98
N ILE A 46 2.80 -39.62 51.21
CA ILE A 46 2.89 -39.80 49.76
C ILE A 46 1.55 -39.44 49.08
N VAL A 47 1.56 -39.05 47.80
CA VAL A 47 0.78 -39.69 46.70
C VAL A 47 0.66 -38.79 45.45
N ALA A 48 1.13 -39.39 44.35
CA ALA A 48 0.69 -39.34 42.95
C ALA A 48 0.59 -38.02 42.19
N GLY A 49 1.24 -38.05 41.03
CA GLY A 49 1.16 -37.04 40.00
C GLY A 49 -0.16 -37.04 39.24
N ALA A 50 -0.43 -35.87 38.67
CA ALA A 50 -1.22 -35.67 37.48
C ALA A 50 -0.79 -34.31 36.90
N THR A 51 0.24 -34.30 36.06
CA THR A 51 0.54 -33.15 35.20
C THR A 51 -0.53 -33.07 34.12
N ALA A 52 -1.66 -32.42 34.45
CA ALA A 52 -2.62 -31.98 33.47
C ALA A 52 -2.02 -30.78 32.72
N MET A 53 -1.33 -31.08 31.62
CA MET A 53 -0.92 -30.06 30.65
C MET A 53 -2.21 -29.59 29.95
N ALA A 54 -2.86 -28.58 30.54
CA ALA A 54 -3.94 -27.87 29.88
C ALA A 54 -3.35 -27.17 28.65
N LEU A 55 -3.47 -27.80 27.49
CA LEU A 55 -3.38 -27.11 26.21
C LEU A 55 -4.59 -26.19 26.10
N ALA A 56 -4.52 -25.07 26.80
CA ALA A 56 -5.28 -23.89 26.44
C ALA A 56 -4.78 -23.50 25.04
N VAL A 57 -5.48 -23.98 24.01
CA VAL A 57 -5.47 -23.36 22.69
C VAL A 57 -6.15 -22.01 22.89
N CYS A 58 -5.40 -21.05 23.44
CA CYS A 58 -5.63 -19.65 23.18
C CYS A 58 -5.50 -19.53 21.67
N ALA A 59 -6.61 -19.63 20.95
CA ALA A 59 -6.68 -19.10 19.60
C ALA A 59 -6.49 -17.59 19.78
N PRO A 60 -5.31 -17.03 19.48
CA PRO A 60 -5.18 -15.61 19.57
C PRO A 60 -6.04 -15.08 18.44
N SER A 61 -6.83 -14.05 18.73
CA SER A 61 -7.39 -13.15 17.74
C SER A 61 -6.23 -12.42 17.03
N THR A 62 -5.45 -13.14 16.21
CA THR A 62 -4.26 -12.67 15.49
C THR A 62 -4.56 -12.24 14.06
N ARG A 63 -5.82 -12.07 13.67
CA ARG A 63 -6.13 -11.61 12.31
C ARG A 63 -5.62 -10.17 12.05
N ALA A 64 -5.43 -9.37 13.10
CA ALA A 64 -4.96 -7.98 13.01
C ALA A 64 -3.42 -7.82 12.91
N SER A 65 -2.62 -8.81 13.34
CA SER A 65 -1.14 -8.73 13.31
C SER A 65 -0.53 -9.47 12.11
N LEU A 66 -1.32 -10.24 11.37
CA LEU A 66 -0.84 -11.08 10.25
C LEU A 66 -0.59 -10.32 8.94
N PHE A 67 -0.96 -9.04 8.85
CA PHE A 67 -0.66 -8.16 7.71
C PHE A 67 0.55 -7.24 7.93
N GLY A 68 1.18 -7.26 9.11
CA GLY A 68 2.45 -6.60 9.42
C GLY A 68 2.79 -5.35 8.62
N GLY A 69 2.24 -4.20 9.02
CA GLY A 69 2.82 -2.90 8.66
C GLY A 69 2.05 -2.10 7.62
N ASP A 70 2.48 -0.85 7.54
CA ASP A 70 1.96 0.19 6.66
C ASP A 70 2.01 -0.22 5.19
N ALA A 71 1.31 0.51 4.32
CA ALA A 71 1.44 0.33 2.88
C ALA A 71 2.91 0.48 2.44
N VAL A 72 3.45 -0.54 1.77
CA VAL A 72 4.84 -0.63 1.32
C VAL A 72 4.94 -0.66 -0.18
N GLU A 73 6.11 -0.31 -0.71
CA GLU A 73 6.35 -0.43 -2.14
C GLU A 73 6.77 -1.86 -2.52
N ALA A 74 6.23 -2.37 -3.63
CA ALA A 74 6.65 -3.62 -4.23
C ALA A 74 8.05 -3.50 -4.83
N THR A 75 8.85 -4.55 -4.64
CA THR A 75 10.26 -4.60 -5.02
C THR A 75 10.48 -5.15 -6.43
N SER A 76 9.59 -6.04 -6.90
CA SER A 76 9.67 -6.68 -8.21
C SER A 76 8.29 -7.04 -8.77
N ASP A 77 8.24 -7.47 -10.02
CA ASP A 77 7.02 -7.96 -10.67
C ASP A 77 6.48 -9.25 -10.05
N HIS A 78 7.33 -10.05 -9.41
CA HIS A 78 6.96 -11.24 -8.65
C HIS A 78 7.22 -11.03 -7.16
N ASP A 79 6.87 -9.85 -6.63
CA ASP A 79 7.12 -9.52 -5.22
C ASP A 79 6.58 -10.64 -4.30
N PRO A 80 7.47 -11.33 -3.57
CA PRO A 80 7.07 -12.50 -2.78
C PRO A 80 6.21 -12.09 -1.57
N ALA A 81 6.39 -10.89 -1.04
CA ALA A 81 5.62 -10.39 0.09
C ALA A 81 4.19 -10.04 -0.34
N LEU A 82 4.01 -9.39 -1.49
CA LEU A 82 2.68 -9.15 -2.06
C LEU A 82 1.96 -10.46 -2.37
N THR A 83 2.65 -11.39 -3.04
CA THR A 83 2.09 -12.70 -3.39
C THR A 83 1.65 -13.47 -2.15
N ALA A 84 2.48 -13.48 -1.09
CA ALA A 84 2.15 -14.09 0.19
C ALA A 84 1.00 -13.35 0.90
N GLY A 85 0.93 -12.03 0.80
CA GLY A 85 -0.16 -11.21 1.33
C GLY A 85 -1.50 -11.61 0.71
N LEU A 86 -1.57 -11.64 -0.63
CA LEU A 86 -2.76 -12.05 -1.37
C LEU A 86 -3.19 -13.49 -1.04
N LEU A 87 -2.23 -14.42 -0.93
CA LEU A 87 -2.50 -15.79 -0.53
C LEU A 87 -3.10 -15.91 0.87
N ARG A 88 -2.70 -15.02 1.80
CA ARG A 88 -3.19 -15.02 3.19
C ARG A 88 -4.61 -14.47 3.34
N LEU A 89 -5.20 -13.88 2.29
CA LEU A 89 -6.58 -13.39 2.33
C LEU A 89 -7.56 -14.52 2.69
N SER A 90 -7.39 -15.71 2.10
CA SER A 90 -8.19 -16.91 2.40
C SER A 90 -7.50 -18.18 1.92
N PRO A 91 -7.67 -19.33 2.61
CA PRO A 91 -7.17 -20.64 2.13
C PRO A 91 -7.71 -21.07 0.75
N SER A 92 -8.82 -20.47 0.31
CA SER A 92 -9.42 -20.75 -1.00
C SER A 92 -8.76 -20.00 -2.17
N VAL A 93 -7.86 -19.05 -1.89
CA VAL A 93 -7.18 -18.25 -2.91
C VAL A 93 -6.23 -19.13 -3.72
N ASN A 94 -6.32 -19.03 -5.04
CA ASN A 94 -5.45 -19.76 -5.96
C ASN A 94 -4.05 -19.11 -6.03
N PRO A 95 -2.95 -19.85 -5.73
CA PRO A 95 -1.59 -19.33 -5.81
C PRO A 95 -1.11 -18.87 -7.19
N ASP A 96 -1.75 -19.30 -8.26
CA ASP A 96 -1.48 -18.78 -9.61
C ASP A 96 -2.09 -17.39 -9.82
N GLU A 97 -3.32 -17.19 -9.32
CA GLU A 97 -4.00 -15.89 -9.41
C GLU A 97 -3.22 -14.81 -8.67
N THR A 98 -2.67 -15.10 -7.50
CA THR A 98 -1.89 -14.11 -6.73
C THR A 98 -0.63 -13.68 -7.46
N ARG A 99 0.08 -14.61 -8.10
CA ARG A 99 1.26 -14.30 -8.93
C ARG A 99 0.90 -13.42 -10.13
N ARG A 100 -0.19 -13.75 -10.83
CA ARG A 100 -0.67 -12.99 -11.98
C ARG A 100 -1.14 -11.58 -11.59
N VAL A 101 -1.79 -11.44 -10.43
CA VAL A 101 -2.17 -10.12 -9.87
C VAL A 101 -0.94 -9.30 -9.54
N ALA A 102 0.03 -9.85 -8.80
CA ALA A 102 1.27 -9.15 -8.45
C ALA A 102 2.02 -8.66 -9.71
N PHE A 103 2.22 -9.55 -10.68
CA PHE A 103 2.87 -9.23 -11.95
C PHE A 103 2.13 -8.12 -12.71
N THR A 104 0.81 -8.26 -12.86
CA THR A 104 -0.01 -7.30 -13.61
C THR A 104 -0.02 -5.94 -12.92
N ALA A 105 -0.17 -5.89 -11.59
CA ALA A 105 -0.18 -4.65 -10.84
C ALA A 105 1.16 -3.92 -10.89
N TYR A 106 2.27 -4.65 -10.73
CA TYR A 106 3.60 -4.07 -10.79
C TYR A 106 3.91 -3.51 -12.18
N THR A 107 3.76 -4.35 -13.21
CA THR A 107 4.11 -3.97 -14.59
C THR A 107 3.22 -2.87 -15.13
N THR A 108 1.93 -2.84 -14.77
CA THR A 108 1.00 -1.76 -15.17
C THR A 108 1.49 -0.41 -14.70
N GLY A 109 1.83 -0.25 -13.42
CA GLY A 109 2.35 1.03 -12.93
C GLY A 109 3.61 1.50 -13.67
N ARG A 110 4.55 0.58 -13.92
CA ARG A 110 5.80 0.88 -14.64
C ARG A 110 5.56 1.31 -16.08
N GLN A 111 4.66 0.62 -16.78
CA GLN A 111 4.30 0.93 -18.16
C GLN A 111 3.61 2.29 -18.26
N LEU A 112 2.60 2.53 -17.43
CA LEU A 112 1.85 3.79 -17.44
C LEU A 112 2.74 4.99 -17.08
N ALA A 113 3.67 4.84 -16.13
CA ALA A 113 4.60 5.92 -15.81
C ALA A 113 5.54 6.27 -16.97
N ALA A 114 6.01 5.27 -17.73
CA ALA A 114 6.80 5.51 -18.92
C ALA A 114 5.96 6.17 -20.03
N GLU A 115 4.77 5.62 -20.29
CA GLU A 115 3.86 6.10 -21.34
C GLU A 115 3.39 7.54 -21.09
N TRP A 116 3.00 7.85 -19.86
CA TRP A 116 2.50 9.18 -19.48
C TRP A 116 3.60 10.15 -19.05
N ARG A 117 4.86 9.72 -19.15
CA ARG A 117 6.06 10.50 -18.80
C ARG A 117 5.89 11.14 -17.42
N MET A 118 5.57 10.28 -16.46
CA MET A 118 5.20 10.65 -15.11
C MET A 118 6.34 11.44 -14.45
N VAL A 119 6.00 12.57 -13.83
CA VAL A 119 6.95 13.37 -13.05
C VAL A 119 6.70 13.21 -11.56
N TRP A 120 7.78 13.31 -10.78
CA TRP A 120 7.70 13.38 -9.34
C TRP A 120 7.70 14.85 -8.89
N PRO A 121 6.91 15.23 -7.88
CA PRO A 121 5.90 14.44 -7.16
C PRO A 121 4.60 14.25 -7.97
N PRO A 122 3.73 13.28 -7.60
CA PRO A 122 2.51 12.98 -8.34
C PRO A 122 1.53 14.17 -8.44
N THR A 123 1.53 15.06 -7.45
CA THR A 123 0.77 16.33 -7.49
C THR A 123 1.21 17.26 -8.62
N MET A 124 2.49 17.25 -8.98
CA MET A 124 3.00 18.00 -10.13
C MET A 124 2.46 17.44 -11.44
N GLN A 125 2.28 16.12 -11.56
CA GLN A 125 1.64 15.55 -12.75
C GLN A 125 0.18 16.02 -12.85
N SER A 126 -0.60 15.97 -11.77
CA SER A 126 -1.98 16.47 -11.77
C SER A 126 -2.06 17.94 -12.18
N PHE A 127 -1.13 18.78 -11.70
CA PHE A 127 -1.00 20.17 -12.14
C PHE A 127 -0.68 20.27 -13.64
N LEU A 128 0.28 19.49 -14.15
CA LEU A 128 0.63 19.49 -15.57
C LEU A 128 -0.52 19.06 -16.47
N ILE A 129 -1.40 18.16 -16.01
CA ILE A 129 -2.61 17.80 -16.74
C ILE A 129 -3.61 18.96 -16.73
N HIS A 130 -3.81 19.59 -15.57
CA HIS A 130 -4.72 20.73 -15.45
C HIS A 130 -4.37 21.89 -16.39
N VAL A 131 -3.07 22.20 -16.56
CA VAL A 131 -2.60 23.24 -17.50
C VAL A 131 -2.46 22.75 -18.95
N GLY A 132 -2.84 21.50 -19.24
CA GLY A 132 -2.81 20.92 -20.60
C GLY A 132 -1.41 20.49 -21.09
N ALA A 133 -0.39 20.52 -20.24
CA ALA A 133 0.98 20.09 -20.57
C ALA A 133 1.15 18.56 -20.56
N ARG A 134 0.20 17.82 -19.98
CA ARG A 134 0.10 16.36 -20.00
C ARG A 134 -1.33 15.95 -20.32
N LYS A 135 -1.50 14.76 -20.89
CA LYS A 135 -2.81 14.21 -21.28
C LYS A 135 -3.38 13.21 -20.27
N ALA A 136 -2.51 12.60 -19.47
CA ALA A 136 -2.88 11.55 -18.53
C ALA A 136 -1.90 11.47 -17.35
N GLY A 137 -2.25 10.71 -16.32
CA GLY A 137 -1.49 10.52 -15.08
C GLY A 137 -2.26 10.87 -13.79
N HIS A 138 -3.58 11.04 -13.83
CA HIS A 138 -4.40 11.14 -12.62
C HIS A 138 -4.53 9.79 -11.90
N CYS A 139 -4.80 9.83 -10.60
CA CYS A 139 -5.05 8.66 -9.76
C CYS A 139 -6.12 7.72 -10.34
N TYR A 140 -7.30 8.25 -10.68
CA TYR A 140 -8.38 7.45 -11.28
C TYR A 140 -7.99 6.80 -12.61
N GLN A 141 -7.08 7.39 -13.38
CA GLN A 141 -6.62 6.81 -14.65
C GLN A 141 -5.71 5.60 -14.41
N TYR A 142 -4.80 5.69 -13.43
CA TYR A 142 -4.01 4.54 -12.98
C TYR A 142 -4.90 3.42 -12.44
N ALA A 143 -5.83 3.74 -11.54
CA ALA A 143 -6.74 2.76 -10.95
C ALA A 143 -7.60 2.08 -12.03
N ASN A 144 -8.10 2.83 -13.00
CA ASN A 144 -8.88 2.30 -14.11
C ASN A 144 -8.10 1.32 -14.98
N GLU A 145 -6.90 1.70 -15.43
CA GLU A 145 -6.07 0.81 -16.25
C GLU A 145 -5.68 -0.45 -15.50
N LEU A 146 -5.36 -0.33 -14.21
CA LEU A 146 -5.11 -1.48 -13.36
C LEU A 146 -6.35 -2.38 -13.27
N LEU A 147 -7.53 -1.82 -13.00
CA LEU A 147 -8.79 -2.56 -12.94
C LEU A 147 -9.07 -3.36 -14.20
N LEU A 148 -8.98 -2.71 -15.37
CA LEU A 148 -9.28 -3.35 -16.65
C LEU A 148 -8.31 -4.49 -16.96
N ARG A 149 -7.03 -4.32 -16.64
CA ARG A 149 -6.01 -5.37 -16.85
C ARG A 149 -6.17 -6.52 -15.86
N LEU A 150 -6.54 -6.24 -14.61
CA LEU A 150 -6.84 -7.27 -13.63
C LEU A 150 -8.14 -8.03 -13.95
N ASP A 151 -9.19 -7.34 -14.43
CA ASP A 151 -10.43 -8.00 -14.88
C ASP A 151 -10.19 -8.94 -16.06
N ALA A 152 -9.30 -8.54 -17.00
CA ALA A 152 -8.90 -9.39 -18.12
C ALA A 152 -8.24 -10.71 -17.67
N LEU A 153 -7.73 -10.80 -16.43
CA LEU A 153 -7.20 -12.04 -15.88
C LEU A 153 -8.28 -13.10 -15.57
N LYS A 154 -9.56 -12.69 -15.49
CA LYS A 154 -10.71 -13.55 -15.18
C LYS A 154 -10.49 -14.38 -13.91
N LEU A 155 -10.12 -13.68 -12.85
CA LEU A 155 -9.86 -14.24 -11.52
C LEU A 155 -11.12 -14.93 -10.98
N ARG A 156 -10.96 -16.13 -10.41
CA ARG A 156 -12.04 -16.95 -9.85
C ARG A 156 -12.06 -16.92 -8.34
N THR A 157 -10.91 -16.80 -7.69
CA THR A 157 -10.80 -16.87 -6.21
C THR A 157 -10.65 -15.50 -5.57
N LEU A 158 -10.30 -14.48 -6.35
CA LEU A 158 -10.15 -13.10 -5.92
C LEU A 158 -11.28 -12.21 -6.49
N GLU A 159 -11.60 -11.15 -5.76
CA GLU A 159 -12.55 -10.11 -6.15
C GLU A 159 -11.85 -8.74 -6.20
N LEU A 160 -12.26 -7.91 -7.16
CA LEU A 160 -11.73 -6.58 -7.40
C LEU A 160 -12.72 -5.54 -6.89
N HIS A 161 -12.20 -4.50 -6.27
CA HIS A 161 -13.00 -3.43 -5.68
C HIS A 161 -12.42 -2.07 -6.09
N TRP A 162 -13.30 -1.13 -6.42
CA TRP A 162 -12.92 0.27 -6.58
C TRP A 162 -12.91 0.92 -5.20
N ALA A 163 -11.76 1.45 -4.81
CA ALA A 163 -11.58 2.16 -3.55
C ALA A 163 -11.34 3.64 -3.81
N GLU A 164 -12.00 4.49 -3.04
CA GLU A 164 -11.85 5.93 -3.07
C GLU A 164 -11.60 6.49 -1.68
N CYS A 165 -10.84 7.57 -1.61
CA CYS A 165 -10.63 8.36 -0.41
C CYS A 165 -11.01 9.80 -0.74
N ALA A 166 -11.79 10.44 0.14
CA ALA A 166 -12.24 11.82 0.02
C ALA A 166 -12.85 12.18 -1.37
N PRO A 167 -13.81 11.39 -1.91
CA PRO A 167 -14.37 11.62 -3.24
C PRO A 167 -14.96 13.03 -3.39
N GLY A 168 -14.67 13.69 -4.52
CA GLY A 168 -15.12 15.05 -4.82
C GLY A 168 -14.34 16.17 -4.12
N ASN A 169 -13.31 15.84 -3.32
CA ASN A 169 -12.43 16.82 -2.70
C ASN A 169 -11.09 16.95 -3.44
N PHE A 170 -10.31 17.97 -3.10
CA PHE A 170 -9.01 18.21 -3.74
C PHE A 170 -7.97 17.10 -3.44
N ASP A 171 -8.14 16.39 -2.32
CA ASP A 171 -7.32 15.24 -1.91
C ASP A 171 -7.93 13.89 -2.35
N GLU A 172 -8.83 13.90 -3.34
CA GLU A 172 -9.42 12.67 -3.87
C GLU A 172 -8.32 11.73 -4.37
N HIS A 173 -8.40 10.48 -3.95
CA HIS A 173 -7.51 9.43 -4.41
C HIS A 173 -8.28 8.14 -4.66
N ASN A 174 -7.95 7.43 -5.74
CA ASN A 174 -8.59 6.18 -6.11
C ASN A 174 -7.56 5.08 -6.35
N VAL A 175 -7.87 3.88 -5.89
CA VAL A 175 -7.01 2.68 -6.00
C VAL A 175 -7.87 1.44 -6.24
N ILE A 176 -7.22 0.32 -6.53
CA ILE A 176 -7.90 -0.98 -6.61
C ILE A 176 -7.60 -1.79 -5.36
N VAL A 177 -8.62 -2.36 -4.76
CA VAL A 177 -8.50 -3.30 -3.65
C VAL A 177 -8.81 -4.70 -4.15
N VAL A 178 -8.04 -5.68 -3.67
CA VAL A 178 -8.23 -7.09 -3.95
C VAL A 178 -8.58 -7.82 -2.66
N THR A 179 -9.65 -8.61 -2.70
CA THR A 179 -10.07 -9.47 -1.59
C THR A 179 -10.16 -10.93 -2.06
N ALA A 180 -10.24 -11.87 -1.13
CA ALA A 180 -10.75 -13.20 -1.46
C ALA A 180 -12.26 -13.14 -1.75
N ARG A 181 -12.76 -14.02 -2.61
CA ARG A 181 -14.19 -14.04 -2.96
C ARG A 181 -15.10 -14.12 -1.72
N GLY A 182 -16.04 -13.18 -1.63
CA GLY A 182 -17.00 -13.09 -0.51
C GLY A 182 -16.40 -12.54 0.79
N GLN A 183 -15.16 -12.05 0.76
CA GLN A 183 -14.53 -11.38 1.90
C GLN A 183 -14.94 -9.90 1.96
N PRO A 184 -15.11 -9.31 3.16
CA PRO A 184 -15.36 -7.88 3.29
C PRO A 184 -14.21 -7.03 2.73
N PHE A 185 -14.57 -5.90 2.11
CA PHE A 185 -13.64 -4.94 1.51
C PHE A 185 -12.49 -4.55 2.44
N GLU A 186 -12.77 -4.28 3.71
CA GLU A 186 -11.79 -3.75 4.66
C GLU A 186 -10.72 -4.78 5.08
N GLN A 187 -10.87 -6.04 4.67
CA GLN A 187 -9.85 -7.08 4.85
C GLN A 187 -8.98 -7.28 3.61
N GLY A 188 -9.22 -6.51 2.55
CA GLY A 188 -8.48 -6.59 1.30
C GLY A 188 -7.10 -5.96 1.35
N ILE A 189 -6.39 -6.13 0.24
CA ILE A 189 -5.10 -5.51 -0.04
C ILE A 189 -5.32 -4.43 -1.11
N LEU A 190 -4.92 -3.20 -0.81
CA LEU A 190 -4.91 -2.11 -1.79
C LEU A 190 -3.71 -2.24 -2.72
N LEU A 191 -3.88 -1.80 -3.96
CA LEU A 191 -2.88 -1.72 -5.02
C LEU A 191 -2.91 -0.31 -5.61
N ASP A 192 -1.84 0.44 -5.41
CA ASP A 192 -1.71 1.84 -5.79
C ASP A 192 -0.49 2.08 -6.66
N ASN A 193 -0.73 2.38 -7.94
CA ASN A 193 0.34 2.70 -8.88
C ASN A 193 0.61 4.21 -9.00
N TRP A 194 -0.21 5.08 -8.41
CA TRP A 194 -0.11 6.52 -8.62
C TRP A 194 0.77 7.21 -7.58
N ARG A 195 0.63 6.87 -6.28
CA ARG A 195 1.28 7.64 -5.20
C ARG A 195 2.80 7.72 -5.29
N ASN A 196 3.44 6.68 -5.84
CA ASN A 196 4.88 6.62 -6.09
C ASN A 196 5.22 6.67 -7.60
N CYS A 197 4.41 7.39 -8.39
CA CYS A 197 4.69 7.70 -9.80
C CYS A 197 4.98 6.44 -10.66
N GLY A 198 4.11 5.44 -10.58
CA GLY A 198 4.22 4.17 -11.30
C GLY A 198 4.92 3.04 -10.55
N ARG A 199 5.51 3.31 -9.37
CA ARG A 199 5.98 2.25 -8.48
C ARG A 199 4.78 1.76 -7.66
N LEU A 200 4.48 0.46 -7.73
CA LEU A 200 3.34 -0.14 -7.04
C LEU A 200 3.55 -0.06 -5.53
N VAL A 201 2.63 0.59 -4.84
CA VAL A 201 2.47 0.51 -3.39
C VAL A 201 1.31 -0.42 -3.08
N TRP A 202 1.48 -1.28 -2.09
CA TRP A 202 0.46 -2.23 -1.65
C TRP A 202 0.46 -2.39 -0.13
N GLY A 203 -0.68 -2.78 0.42
CA GLY A 203 -0.83 -3.00 1.86
C GLY A 203 -2.26 -3.34 2.22
N PRO A 204 -2.53 -3.72 3.48
CA PRO A 204 -3.91 -3.92 3.93
C PRO A 204 -4.68 -2.60 3.88
N VAL A 205 -5.97 -2.63 3.52
CA VAL A 205 -6.83 -1.43 3.46
C VAL A 205 -6.77 -0.61 4.75
N LYS A 206 -6.73 -1.27 5.92
CA LYS A 206 -6.67 -0.62 7.23
C LYS A 206 -5.26 -0.19 7.67
N GLY A 207 -4.21 -0.56 6.93
CA GLY A 207 -2.82 -0.21 7.23
C GLY A 207 -2.29 0.88 6.33
N ASP A 208 -3.13 1.82 5.92
CA ASP A 208 -2.73 2.97 5.11
C ASP A 208 -3.11 4.28 5.83
N PRO A 209 -2.41 4.65 6.92
CA PRO A 209 -2.84 5.69 7.85
C PRO A 209 -3.22 7.06 7.25
N PRO A 210 -2.57 7.54 6.16
CA PRO A 210 -2.95 8.81 5.55
C PRO A 210 -4.33 8.82 4.88
N TYR A 211 -4.87 7.65 4.55
CA TYR A 211 -6.09 7.54 3.73
C TYR A 211 -7.21 6.81 4.46
N ARG A 212 -8.44 7.26 4.22
CA ARG A 212 -9.67 6.57 4.66
C ARG A 212 -10.35 6.01 3.42
N TRP A 213 -10.11 4.73 3.15
CA TRP A 213 -10.62 4.05 1.98
C TRP A 213 -12.07 3.60 2.16
N GLU A 214 -12.90 3.97 1.20
CA GLU A 214 -14.30 3.55 1.08
C GLU A 214 -14.50 2.79 -0.24
N GLU A 215 -15.38 1.79 -0.20
CA GLU A 215 -15.70 0.99 -1.39
C GLU A 215 -16.80 1.67 -2.22
N ASN A 216 -16.54 1.88 -3.51
CA ASN A 216 -17.55 2.37 -4.45
C ASN A 216 -17.90 1.30 -5.50
N LYS A 217 -18.89 0.47 -5.18
CA LYS A 217 -19.37 -0.62 -6.06
C LYS A 217 -20.00 -0.11 -7.35
N ALA A 218 -20.63 1.06 -7.32
CA ALA A 218 -21.26 1.64 -8.49
C ALA A 218 -20.21 2.05 -9.52
N GLU A 219 -19.12 2.68 -9.08
CA GLU A 219 -18.02 3.07 -9.97
C GLU A 219 -17.29 1.87 -10.56
N LEU A 220 -17.04 0.83 -9.74
CA LEU A 220 -16.54 -0.46 -10.23
C LEU A 220 -17.42 -1.01 -11.37
N TYR A 221 -18.73 -1.10 -11.13
CA TYR A 221 -19.68 -1.62 -12.11
C TYR A 221 -19.68 -0.79 -13.40
N ASN A 222 -19.74 0.53 -13.29
CA ASN A 222 -19.76 1.44 -14.44
C ASN A 222 -18.52 1.27 -15.33
N ARG A 223 -17.33 1.18 -14.72
CA ARG A 223 -16.05 1.03 -15.45
C ARG A 223 -15.96 -0.30 -16.18
N LEU A 224 -16.43 -1.38 -15.56
CA LEU A 224 -16.40 -2.71 -16.16
C LEU A 224 -17.45 -2.88 -17.27
N GLN A 225 -18.60 -2.19 -17.20
CA GLN A 225 -19.61 -2.22 -18.28
C GLN A 225 -19.26 -1.33 -19.48
N HIS A 226 -18.48 -0.28 -19.26
CA HIS A 226 -18.18 0.73 -20.26
C HIS A 226 -16.68 0.95 -20.51
N PRO A 227 -15.88 -0.12 -20.72
CA PRO A 227 -14.42 -0.01 -20.77
C PRO A 227 -13.93 0.90 -21.90
N GLN A 228 -14.66 1.00 -23.02
CA GLN A 228 -14.36 1.90 -24.14
C GLN A 228 -14.46 3.40 -23.77
N HIS A 229 -15.31 3.76 -22.81
CA HIS A 229 -15.44 5.16 -22.38
C HIS A 229 -14.21 5.59 -21.57
N TYR A 230 -13.69 4.69 -20.75
CA TYR A 230 -12.56 4.96 -19.88
C TYR A 230 -11.21 4.72 -20.55
N SER A 231 -11.13 3.79 -21.51
CA SER A 231 -9.90 3.55 -22.29
C SER A 231 -9.60 4.61 -23.35
N ARG A 232 -10.60 5.37 -23.82
CA ARG A 232 -10.41 6.49 -24.77
C ARG A 232 -9.75 7.73 -24.17
N ILE A 233 -9.61 7.76 -22.84
CA ILE A 233 -8.87 8.81 -22.14
C ILE A 233 -7.34 8.66 -22.40
N ILE A 234 -6.93 7.53 -22.98
CA ILE A 234 -5.53 7.18 -23.26
C ILE A 234 -5.40 6.83 -24.76
N PRO A 235 -4.53 7.52 -25.53
CA PRO A 235 -4.15 7.02 -26.85
C PRO A 235 -3.32 5.75 -26.63
N ARG A 236 -3.87 4.58 -26.98
CA ARG A 236 -3.10 3.33 -27.00
C ARG A 236 -1.88 3.52 -27.91
N PRO A 237 -0.66 3.11 -27.51
CA PRO A 237 0.43 3.00 -28.47
C PRO A 237 -0.03 2.08 -29.59
N GLU A 238 -0.02 2.60 -30.81
CA GLU A 238 -0.37 1.83 -32.01
C GLU A 238 0.49 0.55 -32.01
N PRO A 239 -0.09 -0.63 -32.28
CA PRO A 239 0.72 -1.84 -32.38
C PRO A 239 1.85 -1.58 -33.38
N GLU A 240 3.10 -1.88 -32.99
CA GLU A 240 4.26 -1.79 -33.87
C GLU A 240 3.88 -2.37 -35.24
N PRO A 241 4.05 -1.61 -36.33
CA PRO A 241 3.61 -2.06 -37.64
C PRO A 241 4.23 -3.44 -37.90
N HIS A 242 3.36 -4.42 -38.15
CA HIS A 242 3.81 -5.76 -38.51
C HIS A 242 4.83 -5.62 -39.65
N PRO A 243 6.00 -6.30 -39.56
CA PRO A 243 6.94 -6.28 -40.66
C PRO A 243 6.18 -6.71 -41.91
N THR A 244 6.09 -5.78 -42.86
CA THR A 244 5.37 -6.01 -44.10
C THR A 244 5.96 -7.28 -44.71
N PRO A 245 5.13 -8.28 -45.11
CA PRO A 245 5.65 -9.44 -45.79
C PRO A 245 6.50 -8.95 -46.96
N ALA A 246 7.78 -9.31 -46.97
CA ALA A 246 8.69 -8.91 -48.03
C ALA A 246 7.99 -9.20 -49.36
N LYS A 247 7.80 -8.16 -50.19
CA LYS A 247 7.29 -8.34 -51.55
C LYS A 247 8.18 -9.42 -52.19
N LYS A 248 7.59 -10.57 -52.52
CA LYS A 248 8.29 -11.57 -53.35
C LYS A 248 8.74 -10.83 -54.60
N LEU A 249 10.05 -10.66 -54.76
CA LEU A 249 10.64 -10.22 -56.00
C LEU A 249 10.10 -11.13 -57.10
N PRO A 250 9.57 -10.60 -58.21
CA PRO A 250 9.10 -11.42 -59.31
C PRO A 250 10.24 -12.34 -59.73
N HIS A 251 9.94 -13.64 -59.81
CA HIS A 251 10.88 -14.61 -60.37
C HIS A 251 11.29 -14.11 -61.75
N GLY A 252 12.59 -13.82 -61.89
CA GLY A 252 13.19 -13.53 -63.19
C GLY A 252 12.91 -14.68 -64.16
N PRO A 253 12.81 -14.38 -65.47
CA PRO A 253 12.46 -15.39 -66.45
C PRO A 253 13.47 -16.55 -66.39
N ARG A 254 12.92 -17.76 -66.33
CA ARG A 254 13.68 -19.01 -66.34
C ARG A 254 14.39 -19.09 -67.71
N PRO A 255 15.72 -19.26 -67.78
CA PRO A 255 16.41 -19.37 -69.06
C PRO A 255 15.90 -20.59 -69.82
N GLN A 256 15.49 -20.37 -71.07
CA GLN A 256 15.21 -21.46 -72.00
C GLN A 256 16.54 -21.85 -72.65
N GLN A 257 16.89 -23.12 -72.41
CA GLN A 257 17.94 -23.93 -73.05
C GLN A 257 19.40 -23.51 -72.79
#